data_AF-A0A662PYX9-F1
#
_entry.id   AF-A0A662PYX9-F1
#
_cell.length_a   1.000
_cell.length_b   1.000
_cell.length_c   1.000
_cell.angle_alpha   90.00
_cell.angle_beta   90.00
_cell.angle_gamma   90.00
#
_symmetry.space_group_name_H-M   'P 1'
#
loop_
_entity.id
_entity.type
_entity.pdbx_description
1 polymer ?
#
loop_
_entity_poly.entity_id
_entity_poly.type
_entity_poly.pdbx_seq_one_letter_code
_entity_poly.pdbx_strand_id
1 'polypeptide(L)'
;SIQDAMEEGLLDCFADIANPHIDCIAQDFLWIIKEMGADKLPDVGVTIISDPTKSLGPQPDGTWNLPQMGKEVKGVNPWAIAPWAPAKMTMFENYHKRIQTGASIVTPETLQEFKKYSWVKLVDAWLG
;
A
#
# COMPACT_ATOMS: atom_id res chain seq x y z
N SER A 1 8.97 -18.33 10.17
CA SER A 1 8.79 -17.01 9.54
C SER A 1 9.05 -15.92 10.58
N ILE A 2 9.21 -14.64 10.19
CA ILE A 2 9.38 -13.55 11.19
C ILE A 2 8.15 -13.45 12.12
N GLN A 3 6.97 -13.85 11.61
CA GLN A 3 5.72 -13.93 12.38
C GLN A 3 5.77 -15.08 13.39
N ASP A 4 6.31 -16.24 13.02
CA ASP A 4 6.42 -17.39 13.95
C ASP A 4 7.43 -17.08 15.07
N ALA A 5 8.56 -16.43 14.73
CA ALA A 5 9.52 -15.97 15.73
C ALA A 5 8.90 -14.95 16.71
N MET A 6 7.95 -14.13 16.23
CA MET A 6 7.18 -13.22 17.08
C MET A 6 6.19 -13.98 17.98
N GLU A 7 5.51 -15.01 17.48
CA GLU A 7 4.61 -15.87 18.28
C GLU A 7 5.36 -16.68 19.34
N GLU A 8 6.61 -17.07 19.06
CA GLU A 8 7.51 -17.73 20.01
C GLU A 8 8.10 -16.77 21.05
N GLY A 9 7.80 -15.46 20.96
CA GLY A 9 8.32 -14.45 21.89
C GLY A 9 9.80 -14.13 21.69
N LEU A 10 10.37 -14.46 20.52
CA LEU A 10 11.76 -14.19 20.17
C LEU A 10 11.95 -12.76 19.61
N LEU A 11 10.86 -12.08 19.27
CA LEU A 11 10.84 -10.73 18.71
C LEU A 11 9.67 -9.91 19.27
N ASP A 12 9.94 -8.67 19.70
CA ASP A 12 8.91 -7.77 20.23
C ASP A 12 8.29 -6.85 19.15
N CYS A 13 8.97 -6.69 18.01
CA CYS A 13 8.44 -5.95 16.87
C CYS A 13 9.19 -6.27 15.57
N PHE A 14 8.56 -6.03 14.42
CA PHE A 14 9.26 -5.90 13.15
C PHE A 14 8.64 -4.81 12.28
N ALA A 15 9.44 -4.24 11.39
CA ALA A 15 8.97 -3.35 10.34
C ALA A 15 8.79 -4.15 9.06
N ASP A 16 7.63 -4.02 8.43
CA ASP A 16 7.39 -4.53 7.08
C ASP A 16 7.04 -3.39 6.12
N ILE A 17 7.35 -3.60 4.85
CA ILE A 17 7.03 -2.69 3.76
C ILE A 17 5.99 -3.38 2.90
N ALA A 18 5.04 -2.61 2.37
CA ALA A 18 4.03 -3.07 1.43
C ALA A 18 4.63 -3.40 0.05
N ASN A 19 5.61 -4.30 -0.02
CA ASN A 19 6.38 -4.62 -1.22
C ASN A 19 5.52 -4.93 -2.47
N PRO A 20 4.48 -5.79 -2.42
CA PRO A 20 3.68 -6.07 -3.61
C PRO A 20 2.84 -4.86 -4.05
N HIS A 21 2.51 -3.95 -3.12
CA HIS A 21 1.75 -2.75 -3.45
C HIS A 21 2.60 -1.72 -4.19
N ILE A 22 3.90 -1.62 -3.87
CA ILE A 22 4.80 -0.64 -4.50
C ILE A 22 4.87 -0.83 -6.02
N ASP A 23 5.07 -2.07 -6.47
CA ASP A 23 5.17 -2.37 -7.91
C ASP A 23 3.84 -2.12 -8.64
N CYS A 24 2.71 -2.46 -8.03
CA CYS A 24 1.39 -2.19 -8.60
C CYS A 24 1.07 -0.70 -8.64
N ILE A 25 1.38 0.05 -7.58
CA ILE A 25 1.22 1.52 -7.55
C ILE A 25 2.06 2.18 -8.66
N ALA A 26 3.27 1.68 -8.90
CA ALA A 26 4.10 2.18 -9.99
C ALA A 26 3.44 1.96 -11.37
N GLN A 27 2.79 0.81 -11.58
CA GLN A 27 2.02 0.54 -12.80
C GLN A 27 0.78 1.45 -12.91
N ASP A 28 0.06 1.67 -11.81
CA ASP A 28 -1.11 2.56 -11.80
C ASP A 28 -0.72 3.99 -12.16
N PHE A 29 0.42 4.50 -11.66
CA PHE A 29 0.92 5.81 -12.06
C PHE A 29 1.36 5.88 -13.51
N LEU A 30 1.99 4.82 -14.02
CA LEU A 30 2.33 4.74 -15.44
C LEU A 30 1.06 4.79 -16.30
N TRP A 31 -0.02 4.13 -15.87
CA TRP A 31 -1.31 4.17 -16.53
C TRP A 31 -1.92 5.59 -16.49
N ILE A 32 -1.90 6.27 -15.35
CA ILE A 32 -2.34 7.67 -15.23
C ILE A 32 -1.56 8.58 -16.18
N ILE A 33 -0.23 8.45 -16.23
CA ILE A 33 0.60 9.24 -17.15
C ILE A 33 0.19 8.99 -18.60
N LYS A 34 -0.02 7.72 -18.97
CA LYS A 34 -0.36 7.32 -20.33
C LYS A 34 -1.75 7.83 -20.76
N GLU A 35 -2.76 7.65 -19.92
CA GLU A 35 -4.16 7.91 -20.28
C GLU A 35 -4.60 9.34 -19.98
N MET A 36 -4.04 9.97 -18.95
CA MET A 36 -4.50 11.26 -18.41
C MET A 36 -3.45 12.38 -18.50
N GLY A 37 -2.18 12.03 -18.66
CA GLY A 37 -1.06 12.97 -18.69
C GLY A 37 -0.33 13.09 -17.34
N ALA A 38 0.97 13.40 -17.40
CA ALA A 38 1.82 13.50 -16.21
C ALA A 38 1.43 14.65 -15.26
N ASP A 39 0.73 15.67 -15.76
CA ASP A 39 0.18 16.78 -14.97
C ASP A 39 -0.96 16.35 -14.04
N LYS A 40 -1.52 15.14 -14.24
CA LYS A 40 -2.60 14.59 -13.39
C LYS A 40 -2.09 13.82 -12.18
N LEU A 41 -0.79 13.61 -12.08
CA LEU A 41 -0.17 13.04 -10.88
C LEU A 41 -0.30 14.00 -9.69
N PRO A 42 -0.37 13.48 -8.45
CA PRO A 42 -0.43 14.33 -7.26
C PRO A 42 0.75 15.30 -7.20
N ASP A 43 0.51 16.48 -6.64
CA ASP A 43 1.57 17.46 -6.38
C ASP A 43 2.35 17.13 -5.11
N VAL A 44 3.58 17.65 -5.03
CA VAL A 44 4.41 17.51 -3.84
C VAL A 44 3.69 18.12 -2.63
N GLY A 45 3.71 17.41 -1.51
CA GLY A 45 3.02 17.78 -0.26
C GLY A 45 1.63 17.15 -0.10
N VAL A 46 1.00 16.73 -1.21
CA VAL A 46 -0.32 16.09 -1.19
C VAL A 46 -0.26 14.74 -0.47
N THR A 47 -1.27 14.47 0.35
CA THR A 47 -1.50 13.14 0.95
C THR A 47 -2.25 12.27 -0.04
N ILE A 48 -1.70 11.09 -0.30
CA ILE A 48 -2.32 10.06 -1.12
C ILE A 48 -3.02 9.07 -0.20
N ILE A 49 -4.27 8.74 -0.52
CA ILE A 49 -5.08 7.73 0.17
C ILE A 49 -5.48 6.62 -0.80
N SER A 50 -5.95 5.50 -0.28
CA SER A 50 -6.54 4.41 -1.06
C SER A 50 -7.87 4.03 -0.46
N ASP A 51 -8.94 4.51 -1.09
CA ASP A 51 -10.32 4.24 -0.72
C ASP A 51 -11.07 3.75 -1.97
N PRO A 52 -11.52 2.47 -1.99
CA PRO A 52 -12.21 1.91 -3.15
C PRO A 52 -13.61 2.52 -3.37
N THR A 53 -14.14 3.28 -2.41
CA THR A 53 -15.44 3.96 -2.51
C THR A 53 -15.33 5.36 -3.10
N LYS A 54 -14.11 5.89 -3.26
CA LYS A 54 -13.84 7.21 -3.83
C LYS A 54 -13.33 7.09 -5.27
N SER A 55 -13.55 8.13 -6.07
CA SER A 55 -13.01 8.20 -7.44
C SER A 55 -11.49 8.31 -7.43
N LEU A 56 -10.84 7.87 -8.52
CA LEU A 56 -9.43 8.16 -8.77
C LEU A 56 -9.20 9.68 -8.85
N GLY A 57 -8.17 10.19 -8.19
CA GLY A 57 -7.73 11.58 -8.31
C GLY A 57 -7.99 12.47 -7.09
N PRO A 58 -7.94 13.81 -7.26
CA PRO A 58 -8.11 14.77 -6.17
C PRO A 58 -9.47 14.63 -5.46
N GLN A 59 -9.47 14.76 -4.14
CA GLN A 59 -10.65 14.67 -3.28
C GLN A 59 -10.99 16.03 -2.64
N PRO A 60 -12.26 16.26 -2.25
CA PRO A 60 -12.67 17.52 -1.62
C PRO A 60 -11.95 17.86 -0.31
N ASP A 61 -11.42 16.86 0.40
CA ASP A 61 -10.67 17.01 1.64
C ASP A 61 -9.18 17.37 1.44
N GLY A 62 -8.76 17.58 0.18
CA GLY A 62 -7.38 17.89 -0.18
C GLY A 62 -6.45 16.69 -0.28
N THR A 63 -6.97 15.47 -0.09
CA THR A 63 -6.25 14.23 -0.39
C THR A 63 -6.32 13.91 -1.89
N TRP A 64 -5.51 12.96 -2.33
CA TRP A 64 -5.54 12.40 -3.68
C TRP A 64 -5.76 10.89 -3.57
N ASN A 65 -6.83 10.38 -4.14
CA ASN A 65 -7.21 8.98 -4.00
C ASN A 65 -6.64 8.14 -5.16
N LEU A 66 -5.91 7.08 -4.81
CA LEU A 66 -5.48 6.03 -5.71
C LEU A 66 -6.18 4.73 -5.28
N PRO A 67 -7.40 4.46 -5.78
CA PRO A 67 -8.13 3.26 -5.40
C PRO A 67 -7.43 2.03 -6.00
N GLN A 68 -7.03 1.09 -5.15
CA GLN A 68 -6.52 -0.18 -5.63
C GLN A 68 -7.68 -1.09 -6.03
N MET A 69 -7.83 -1.29 -7.33
CA MET A 69 -8.87 -2.14 -7.92
C MET A 69 -8.40 -3.59 -7.91
N GLY A 70 -8.58 -4.25 -6.77
CA GLY A 70 -8.20 -5.64 -6.60
C GLY A 70 -9.14 -6.63 -7.28
N LYS A 71 -8.58 -7.71 -7.82
CA LYS A 71 -9.34 -8.93 -8.12
C LYS A 71 -9.33 -9.81 -6.88
N GLU A 72 -10.52 -10.16 -6.39
CA GLU A 72 -10.66 -11.21 -5.38
C GLU A 72 -10.34 -12.57 -6.03
N VAL A 73 -9.51 -13.38 -5.36
CA VAL A 73 -9.21 -14.75 -5.78
C VAL A 73 -9.47 -15.66 -4.61
N LYS A 74 -10.40 -16.62 -4.77
CA LYS A 74 -10.81 -17.58 -3.72
C LYS A 74 -11.18 -16.90 -2.38
N GLY A 75 -11.89 -15.77 -2.41
CA GLY A 75 -12.28 -15.04 -1.19
C GLY A 75 -11.18 -14.15 -0.60
N VAL A 76 -10.01 -14.05 -1.24
CA VAL A 76 -8.88 -13.25 -0.78
C VAL A 76 -8.60 -12.11 -1.73
N ASN A 77 -8.71 -10.88 -1.24
CA ASN A 77 -8.33 -9.67 -1.96
C ASN A 77 -7.11 -9.00 -1.28
N PRO A 78 -5.89 -9.09 -1.85
CA PRO A 78 -4.68 -8.51 -1.26
C PRO A 78 -4.70 -6.97 -1.27
N TRP A 79 -5.67 -6.37 -1.96
CA TRP A 79 -5.88 -4.93 -2.10
C TRP A 79 -6.99 -4.40 -1.20
N ALA A 80 -7.64 -5.27 -0.41
CA ALA A 80 -8.68 -4.85 0.54
C ALA A 80 -8.14 -3.92 1.63
N ILE A 81 -6.83 -4.02 1.92
CA ILE A 81 -6.12 -3.15 2.84
C ILE A 81 -4.94 -2.55 2.08
N ALA A 82 -4.75 -1.24 2.24
CA ALA A 82 -3.67 -0.48 1.62
C ALA A 82 -2.65 -0.05 2.69
N PRO A 83 -1.77 -0.95 3.18
CA PRO A 83 -0.83 -0.64 4.26
C PRO A 83 0.21 0.44 3.88
N TRP A 84 0.36 0.72 2.59
CA TRP A 84 1.20 1.81 2.06
C TRP A 84 0.57 3.19 2.25
N ALA A 85 -0.76 3.26 2.41
CA ALA A 85 -1.54 4.49 2.56
C ALA A 85 -1.90 4.74 4.04
N PRO A 86 -2.03 6.01 4.48
CA PRO A 86 -1.79 7.22 3.69
C PRO A 86 -0.30 7.40 3.40
N ALA A 87 0.00 7.99 2.24
CA ALA A 87 1.37 8.26 1.81
C ALA A 87 1.54 9.73 1.42
N LYS A 88 2.77 10.22 1.42
CA LYS A 88 3.06 11.61 1.01
C LYS A 88 3.73 11.66 -0.34
N MET A 89 3.26 12.54 -1.21
CA MET A 89 3.99 12.88 -2.42
C MET A 89 5.15 13.81 -2.04
N THR A 90 6.36 13.41 -2.38
CA THR A 90 7.60 14.13 -2.03
C THR A 90 8.44 14.36 -3.28
N MET A 91 9.43 15.22 -3.16
CA MET A 91 10.45 15.39 -4.18
C MET A 91 11.69 14.60 -3.76
N PHE A 92 12.10 13.61 -4.54
CA PHE A 92 13.33 12.87 -4.29
C PHE A 92 14.51 13.67 -4.84
N GLU A 93 15.33 14.24 -3.95
CA GLU A 93 16.60 14.92 -4.27
C GLU A 93 16.51 15.97 -5.40
N ASN A 94 15.36 16.64 -5.53
CA ASN A 94 15.05 17.57 -6.64
C ASN A 94 15.04 16.95 -8.06
N TYR A 95 15.01 15.62 -8.17
CA TYR A 95 14.95 14.91 -9.45
C TYR A 95 13.54 14.56 -9.89
N HIS A 96 12.79 13.81 -9.07
CA HIS A 96 11.47 13.32 -9.46
C HIS A 96 10.50 13.24 -8.27
N LYS A 97 9.20 13.34 -8.58
CA LYS A 97 8.10 13.11 -7.64
C LYS A 97 8.16 11.65 -7.17
N ARG A 98 8.08 11.42 -5.86
CA ARG A 98 8.15 10.09 -5.23
C ARG A 98 7.09 9.96 -4.14
N ILE A 99 6.41 8.81 -4.08
CA ILE A 99 5.64 8.45 -2.89
C ILE A 99 6.60 8.07 -1.77
N GLN A 100 6.40 8.72 -0.62
CA GLN A 100 6.92 8.28 0.67
C GLN A 100 5.81 7.59 1.46
N THR A 101 5.91 6.26 1.59
CA THR A 101 5.00 5.44 2.39
C THR A 101 5.56 5.26 3.81
N GLY A 102 4.69 4.97 4.77
CA GLY A 102 5.12 4.46 6.07
C GLY A 102 5.65 3.03 5.98
N ALA A 103 6.34 2.59 7.04
CA ALA A 103 6.53 1.18 7.32
C ALA A 103 5.38 0.69 8.21
N SER A 104 4.91 -0.53 8.01
CA SER A 104 4.00 -1.20 8.94
C SER A 104 4.83 -1.71 10.11
N ILE A 105 4.68 -1.08 11.28
CA ILE A 105 5.29 -1.58 12.51
C ILE A 105 4.35 -2.62 13.13
N VAL A 106 4.78 -3.87 13.10
CA VAL A 106 4.02 -5.00 13.65
C VAL A 106 4.51 -5.25 15.07
N THR A 107 3.57 -5.33 16.00
CA THR A 107 3.74 -5.66 17.42
C THR A 107 2.97 -6.95 17.73
N PRO A 108 3.13 -7.57 18.91
CA PRO A 108 2.37 -8.77 19.25
C PRO A 108 0.86 -8.52 19.23
N GLU A 109 0.44 -7.30 19.55
CA GLU A 109 -0.96 -6.85 19.54
C GLU A 109 -1.52 -6.74 18.11
N THR A 110 -0.72 -6.28 17.14
CA THR A 110 -1.15 -6.06 15.76
C THR A 110 -0.85 -7.25 14.83
N LEU A 111 -0.11 -8.26 15.30
CA LEU A 111 0.32 -9.41 14.51
C LEU A 111 -0.84 -10.16 13.85
N GLN A 112 -1.94 -10.38 14.56
CA GLN A 112 -3.09 -11.11 14.00
C GLN A 112 -3.81 -10.32 12.91
N GLU A 113 -3.82 -8.99 13.00
CA GLU A 113 -4.35 -8.13 11.95
C GLU A 113 -3.41 -8.16 10.73
N PHE A 114 -2.11 -8.01 10.99
CA PHE A 114 -1.06 -8.08 9.97
C PHE A 114 -1.09 -9.38 9.17
N LYS A 115 -1.29 -10.52 9.84
CA LYS A 115 -1.38 -11.84 9.19
C LYS A 115 -2.45 -11.92 8.09
N LYS A 116 -3.52 -11.12 8.16
CA LYS A 116 -4.60 -11.10 7.15
C LYS A 116 -4.14 -10.53 5.81
N TYR A 117 -3.12 -9.66 5.82
CA TYR A 117 -2.59 -9.01 4.63
C TYR A 117 -1.08 -9.24 4.43
N SER A 118 -0.47 -10.06 5.29
CA SER A 118 0.87 -10.62 5.12
C SER A 118 0.98 -11.35 3.78
N TRP A 119 1.96 -10.97 2.97
CA TRP A 119 2.16 -11.57 1.65
C TRP A 119 2.35 -13.10 1.70
N VAL A 120 3.14 -13.59 2.67
CA VAL A 120 3.38 -15.03 2.83
C VAL A 120 2.06 -15.78 3.04
N LYS A 121 1.16 -15.21 3.85
CA LYS A 121 -0.15 -15.83 4.13
C LYS A 121 -1.16 -15.67 2.99
N LEU A 122 -1.11 -14.54 2.28
CA LEU A 122 -1.91 -14.31 1.09
C LEU A 122 -1.56 -15.31 -0.03
N VAL A 123 -0.26 -15.53 -0.26
CA VAL A 123 0.22 -16.50 -1.27
C VAL A 123 -0.17 -17.92 -0.89
N ASP A 124 0.02 -18.32 0.37
CA ASP A 124 -0.42 -19.64 0.86
C ASP A 124 -1.93 -19.83 0.57
N ALA A 125 -2.78 -18.85 0.92
CA ALA A 125 -4.21 -18.93 0.69
C ALA A 125 -4.60 -18.98 -0.81
N TRP A 126 -3.83 -18.32 -1.68
CA TRP A 126 -4.07 -18.34 -3.12
C TRP A 126 -3.69 -19.67 -3.76
N LEU A 127 -2.55 -20.24 -3.35
CA LEU A 127 -2.02 -21.49 -3.90
C LEU A 127 -2.84 -22.72 -3.45
N GLY A 128 -3.46 -22.66 -2.27
CA GLY A 128 -4.25 -23.76 -1.69
C GLY A 128 -3.37 -24.75 -0.94
#